data_AF-A0A848W200-F1
#
_entry.id   AF-A0A848W200-F1
#
_cell.length_a   1.000
_cell.length_b   1.000
_cell.length_c   1.000
_cell.angle_alpha   90.00
_cell.angle_beta   90.00
_cell.angle_gamma   90.00
#
_symmetry.space_group_name_H-M   'P 1'
#
loop_
_entity.id
_entity.type
_entity.pdbx_description
1 polymer ?
#
loop_
_entity_poly.entity_id
_entity_poly.type
_entity_poly.pdbx_seq_one_letter_code
_entity_poly.pdbx_strand_id
1 'polypeptide(L)'
;MPLPAVIEALDKVDASHHEYYAETEAGLFVLDIEGDIAGHPAVAPLENAFRKEQEKRKRQGRELDALKQGQRPDAGADEGEADAGSKPLAASTRRRLEAAHRQVMDAVSGQAEKYRAALEATLVDAALTNALVEANIAAPYMKAAKAMHRASLTVIEQDGEFQVAAVGPNDGTDQAQTPGAFIAAWANSDEGRAFIAAPRNGGGAATGSGAAESRIPNPWRNESFNRTEQARIARDDPALAKRLARAAGRPEPRV
;
A
#
# COMPACT_ATOMS: atom_id res chain seq x y z
N MET A 1 34.89 -69.93 -15.24
CA MET A 1 34.18 -69.19 -14.17
C MET A 1 34.38 -67.70 -14.40
N PRO A 2 33.43 -66.81 -14.06
CA PRO A 2 33.65 -65.38 -14.18
C PRO A 2 34.76 -64.93 -13.21
N LEU A 3 35.82 -64.31 -13.73
CA LEU A 3 36.88 -63.73 -12.92
C LEU A 3 36.45 -62.34 -12.43
N PRO A 4 36.61 -62.03 -11.13
CA PRO A 4 36.29 -60.70 -10.59
C PRO A 4 37.28 -59.65 -11.11
N ALA A 5 36.77 -58.49 -11.55
CA ALA A 5 37.60 -57.43 -12.14
C ALA A 5 38.53 -56.73 -11.14
N VAL A 6 38.15 -56.66 -9.86
CA VAL A 6 38.93 -56.05 -8.77
C VAL A 6 38.83 -56.94 -7.53
N ILE A 7 39.97 -57.22 -6.89
CA ILE A 7 40.06 -58.01 -5.66
C ILE A 7 41.03 -57.39 -4.66
N GLU A 8 40.78 -57.60 -3.37
CA GLU A 8 41.61 -57.10 -2.27
C GLU A 8 42.82 -58.00 -1.98
N ALA A 9 42.74 -59.28 -2.34
CA ALA A 9 43.80 -60.27 -2.16
C ALA A 9 43.67 -61.40 -3.19
N LEU A 10 44.80 -61.99 -3.58
CA LEU A 10 44.90 -63.08 -4.57
C LEU A 10 44.39 -64.44 -4.03
N ASP A 11 44.09 -64.55 -2.74
CA ASP A 11 43.66 -65.78 -2.05
C ASP A 11 42.32 -66.34 -2.57
N LYS A 12 41.47 -65.47 -3.11
CA LYS A 12 40.16 -65.82 -3.69
C LYS A 12 40.21 -66.19 -5.17
N VAL A 13 41.38 -66.14 -5.80
CA VAL A 13 41.60 -66.49 -7.20
C VAL A 13 42.50 -67.72 -7.28
N ASP A 14 42.20 -68.63 -8.19
CA ASP A 14 43.03 -69.81 -8.42
C ASP A 14 44.44 -69.38 -8.86
N ALA A 15 45.48 -70.05 -8.34
CA ALA A 15 46.88 -69.72 -8.59
C ALA A 15 47.23 -69.66 -10.09
N SER A 16 46.52 -70.41 -10.94
CA SER A 16 46.73 -70.37 -12.39
C SER A 16 46.28 -69.06 -13.06
N HIS A 17 45.60 -68.16 -12.33
CA HIS A 17 45.09 -66.90 -12.86
C HIS A 17 45.70 -65.67 -12.18
N HIS A 18 46.63 -65.85 -11.23
CA HIS A 18 47.29 -64.74 -10.53
C HIS A 18 48.12 -63.87 -11.47
N GLU A 19 48.64 -64.44 -12.56
CA GLU A 19 49.43 -63.73 -13.57
C GLU A 19 48.63 -62.65 -14.34
N TYR A 20 47.30 -62.73 -14.32
CA TYR A 20 46.42 -61.77 -14.99
C TYR A 20 45.99 -60.62 -14.07
N TYR A 21 46.57 -60.46 -12.88
CA TYR A 21 46.21 -59.38 -11.95
C TYR A 21 47.40 -58.49 -11.65
N ALA A 22 47.22 -57.17 -11.82
CA ALA A 22 48.20 -56.15 -11.47
C ALA A 22 47.80 -55.44 -10.17
N GLU A 23 48.76 -55.22 -9.27
CA GLU A 23 48.55 -54.45 -8.04
C GLU A 23 48.53 -52.95 -8.35
N THR A 24 47.52 -52.24 -7.84
CA THR A 24 47.37 -50.79 -7.97
C THR A 24 48.01 -50.06 -6.81
N GLU A 25 48.27 -48.76 -6.97
CA GLU A 25 48.84 -47.90 -5.91
C GLU A 25 47.97 -47.84 -4.63
N ALA A 26 46.70 -48.25 -4.71
CA ALA A 26 45.77 -48.34 -3.59
C ALA A 26 45.81 -49.70 -2.86
N GLY A 27 46.70 -50.63 -3.25
CA GLY A 27 46.82 -51.98 -2.68
C GLY A 27 45.73 -52.96 -3.13
N LEU A 28 45.02 -52.67 -4.23
CA LEU A 28 44.02 -53.55 -4.84
C LEU A 28 44.59 -54.24 -6.08
N PHE A 29 44.21 -55.49 -6.32
CA PHE A 29 44.58 -56.24 -7.52
C PHE A 29 43.47 -56.11 -8.58
N VAL A 30 43.81 -55.57 -9.74
CA VAL A 30 42.89 -55.39 -10.87
C VAL A 30 43.27 -56.37 -11.97
N LEU A 31 42.26 -56.99 -12.59
CA LEU A 31 42.46 -57.92 -13.70
C LEU A 31 43.07 -57.17 -14.90
N ASP A 32 44.34 -57.41 -15.15
CA ASP A 32 45.16 -56.85 -16.22
C ASP A 32 45.06 -57.79 -17.44
N ILE A 33 44.05 -57.53 -18.26
CA ILE A 33 43.81 -58.29 -19.48
C ILE A 33 44.66 -57.65 -20.58
N GLU A 34 45.59 -58.40 -21.20
CA GLU A 34 46.32 -57.92 -22.38
C GLU A 34 45.34 -57.59 -23.51
N GLY A 35 45.15 -56.28 -23.75
CA GLY A 35 44.28 -55.72 -24.77
C GLY A 35 43.73 -54.37 -24.34
N ASP A 36 43.59 -53.44 -25.28
CA ASP A 36 43.06 -52.10 -25.00
C ASP A 36 41.58 -52.19 -24.59
N ILE A 37 41.33 -52.21 -23.28
CA ILE A 37 39.98 -52.26 -22.68
C ILE A 37 39.16 -51.04 -23.12
N ALA A 38 39.80 -49.89 -23.40
CA ALA A 38 39.12 -48.69 -23.90
C ALA A 38 38.58 -48.89 -25.32
N GLY A 39 39.19 -49.77 -26.11
CA GLY A 39 38.73 -50.16 -27.45
C GLY A 39 37.63 -51.22 -27.46
N HIS A 40 37.29 -51.83 -26.31
CA HIS A 40 36.30 -52.90 -26.26
C HIS A 40 34.88 -52.35 -26.54
N PRO A 41 34.10 -52.97 -27.44
CA PRO A 41 32.79 -52.44 -27.88
C PRO A 41 31.76 -52.32 -26.76
N ALA A 42 31.94 -53.03 -25.64
CA ALA A 42 31.09 -52.88 -24.46
C ALA A 42 31.48 -51.71 -23.53
N VAL A 43 32.72 -51.24 -23.60
CA VAL A 43 33.29 -50.19 -22.72
C VAL A 43 33.20 -48.81 -23.39
N ALA A 44 33.40 -48.73 -24.70
CA ALA A 44 33.31 -47.49 -25.46
C ALA A 44 31.97 -46.72 -25.28
N PRO A 45 30.78 -47.37 -25.24
CA PRO A 45 29.52 -46.68 -24.95
C PRO A 45 29.46 -46.12 -23.53
N LEU A 46 30.06 -46.80 -22.54
CA LEU A 46 30.08 -46.39 -21.14
C LEU A 46 30.99 -45.18 -20.93
N GLU A 47 32.16 -45.16 -21.57
CA GLU A 47 33.05 -43.99 -21.52
C GLU A 47 32.42 -42.76 -22.17
N ASN A 48 31.76 -42.94 -23.32
CA ASN A 48 31.05 -41.86 -23.99
C ASN A 48 29.90 -41.33 -23.13
N ALA A 49 29.14 -42.21 -22.46
CA ALA A 49 28.09 -41.81 -21.52
C ALA A 49 28.66 -41.06 -20.30
N PHE A 50 29.77 -41.54 -19.74
CA PHE A 50 30.42 -40.91 -18.60
C PHE A 50 30.97 -39.51 -18.93
N ARG A 51 31.60 -39.34 -20.10
CA ARG A 51 32.06 -38.03 -20.58
C ARG A 51 30.90 -37.07 -20.78
N LYS A 52 29.81 -37.52 -21.41
CA LYS A 52 28.59 -36.71 -21.58
C LYS A 52 28.00 -36.25 -20.24
N GLU A 53 27.95 -37.14 -19.24
CA GLU A 53 27.42 -36.81 -17.92
C GLU A 53 28.34 -35.84 -17.15
N GLN A 54 29.66 -35.99 -17.26
CA GLN A 54 30.64 -35.04 -16.72
C GLN A 54 30.48 -33.63 -17.30
N GLU A 55 30.34 -33.51 -18.62
CA GLU A 55 30.14 -32.23 -19.30
C GLU A 55 28.80 -31.59 -18.92
N LYS A 56 27.73 -32.40 -18.85
CA LYS A 56 26.41 -31.95 -18.41
C LYS A 56 26.45 -31.39 -17.00
N ARG A 57 27.10 -32.07 -16.06
CA ARG A 57 27.24 -31.60 -14.67
C ARG A 57 28.04 -30.30 -14.57
N LYS A 58 29.14 -30.18 -15.31
CA LYS A 58 29.93 -28.94 -15.37
C LYS A 58 29.10 -27.77 -15.91
N ARG A 59 28.31 -28.01 -16.96
CA ARG A 59 27.42 -27.00 -17.54
C ARG A 59 26.34 -26.57 -16.55
N GLN A 60 25.68 -27.51 -15.89
CA GLN A 60 24.66 -27.23 -14.88
C GLN A 60 25.23 -26.44 -13.69
N GLY A 61 26.46 -26.75 -13.25
CA GLY A 61 27.16 -25.98 -12.23
C GLY A 61 27.36 -24.52 -12.64
N ARG A 62 27.88 -24.29 -13.85
CA ARG A 62 28.08 -22.93 -14.39
C ARG A 62 26.77 -22.15 -14.53
N GLU A 63 25.70 -22.81 -14.97
CA GLU A 63 24.37 -22.18 -15.12
C GLU A 63 23.76 -21.80 -13.76
N LEU A 64 23.89 -22.67 -12.75
CA LEU A 64 23.47 -22.38 -11.38
C LEU A 64 24.27 -21.22 -10.77
N ASP A 65 25.58 -21.17 -11.01
CA ASP A 65 26.44 -20.09 -10.51
C ASP A 65 26.11 -18.75 -11.19
N ALA A 66 25.83 -18.75 -12.50
CA ALA A 66 25.38 -17.55 -13.23
C ALA A 66 24.00 -17.04 -12.73
N LEU A 67 23.04 -17.95 -12.51
CA LEU A 67 21.72 -17.63 -11.96
C LEU A 67 21.82 -17.03 -10.54
N LYS A 68 22.68 -17.58 -9.68
CA LYS A 68 22.91 -17.06 -8.33
C LYS A 68 23.54 -15.66 -8.34
N GLN A 69 24.34 -15.35 -9.35
CA GLN A 69 25.01 -14.05 -9.49
C GLN A 69 24.14 -13.00 -10.23
N GLY A 70 22.88 -13.32 -10.53
CA GLY A 70 21.96 -12.39 -11.19
C GLY A 70 22.32 -12.09 -12.66
N GLN A 71 23.31 -12.78 -13.23
CA GLN A 71 23.62 -12.71 -14.65
C GLN A 71 22.64 -13.63 -15.39
N ARG A 72 21.83 -13.05 -16.28
CA ARG A 72 21.05 -13.86 -17.22
C ARG A 72 22.04 -14.72 -18.02
N PRO A 73 21.93 -16.06 -18.00
CA PRO A 73 22.74 -16.88 -18.86
C PRO A 73 22.41 -16.49 -20.31
N ASP A 74 23.47 -16.19 -21.07
CA ASP A 74 23.38 -15.81 -22.47
C ASP A 74 22.61 -16.90 -23.22
N ALA A 75 21.46 -16.51 -23.78
CA ALA A 75 20.61 -17.39 -24.57
C ALA A 75 21.16 -17.51 -26.00
N GLY A 76 22.46 -17.72 -26.11
CA GLY A 76 23.19 -17.97 -27.35
C GLY A 76 23.14 -19.45 -27.71
N ALA A 77 22.25 -19.77 -28.64
CA ALA A 77 22.27 -20.88 -29.60
C ALA A 77 23.17 -22.10 -29.29
N ASP A 78 22.54 -23.24 -28.95
CA ASP A 78 22.77 -24.46 -29.73
C ASP A 78 21.60 -25.44 -29.53
N GLU A 79 20.91 -25.78 -30.62
CA GLU A 79 19.80 -26.72 -30.69
C GLU A 79 20.29 -28.18 -30.71
N GLY A 80 21.34 -28.52 -29.96
CA GLY A 80 21.84 -29.88 -29.83
C GLY A 80 21.03 -30.72 -28.83
N GLU A 81 20.13 -31.55 -29.35
CA GLU A 81 19.56 -32.76 -28.70
C GLU A 81 19.20 -32.65 -27.21
N ALA A 82 18.20 -31.82 -26.88
CA ALA A 82 17.40 -32.11 -25.71
C ALA A 82 16.37 -33.19 -26.06
N ASP A 83 16.54 -34.35 -25.42
CA ASP A 83 15.63 -35.49 -25.33
C ASP A 83 14.17 -35.05 -25.44
N ALA A 84 13.41 -35.68 -26.36
CA ALA A 84 12.10 -35.23 -26.84
C ALA A 84 11.04 -35.09 -25.72
N GLY A 85 11.26 -35.68 -24.54
CA GLY A 85 10.41 -35.50 -23.36
C GLY A 85 10.67 -34.22 -22.55
N SER A 86 11.85 -33.60 -22.65
CA SER A 86 12.30 -32.52 -21.74
C SER A 86 12.06 -31.09 -22.26
N LYS A 87 12.14 -30.86 -23.58
CA LYS A 87 11.76 -29.59 -24.23
C LYS A 87 10.29 -29.16 -23.99
N PRO A 88 9.28 -30.03 -24.13
CA PRO A 88 7.88 -29.64 -23.91
C PRO A 88 7.58 -29.35 -22.43
N LEU A 89 8.21 -30.08 -21.50
CA LEU A 89 8.11 -29.78 -20.07
C LEU A 89 8.66 -28.39 -19.77
N ALA A 90 9.88 -28.05 -20.22
CA ALA A 90 10.48 -26.73 -20.00
C ALA A 90 9.63 -25.58 -20.56
N ALA A 91 9.07 -25.73 -21.77
CA ALA A 91 8.17 -24.74 -22.36
C ALA A 91 6.84 -24.61 -21.58
N SER A 92 6.27 -25.74 -21.12
CA SER A 92 5.05 -25.73 -20.32
C SER A 92 5.23 -25.12 -18.93
N THR A 93 6.41 -25.29 -18.32
CA THR A 93 6.74 -24.73 -17.01
C THR A 93 6.96 -23.22 -17.12
N ARG A 94 7.67 -22.77 -18.18
CA ARG A 94 7.82 -21.33 -18.47
C ARG A 94 6.48 -20.65 -18.71
N ARG A 95 5.61 -21.21 -19.54
CA ARG A 95 4.26 -20.67 -19.77
C ARG A 95 3.43 -20.61 -18.48
N ARG A 96 3.50 -21.64 -17.63
CA ARG A 96 2.83 -21.63 -16.32
C ARG A 96 3.39 -20.55 -15.39
N LEU A 97 4.70 -20.37 -15.37
CA LEU A 97 5.36 -19.35 -14.56
C LEU A 97 5.00 -17.93 -15.05
N GLU A 98 5.03 -17.68 -16.35
CA GLU A 98 4.63 -16.40 -16.94
C GLU A 98 3.15 -16.09 -16.68
N ALA A 99 2.27 -17.09 -16.82
CA ALA A 99 0.86 -16.94 -16.51
C ALA A 99 0.63 -16.65 -15.01
N ALA A 100 1.31 -17.37 -14.12
CA ALA A 100 1.24 -17.13 -12.68
C ALA A 100 1.80 -15.75 -12.30
N HIS A 101 2.92 -15.34 -12.90
CA HIS A 101 3.50 -14.02 -12.68
C HIS A 101 2.54 -12.92 -13.16
N ARG A 102 1.94 -13.07 -14.33
CA ARG A 102 0.94 -12.13 -14.84
C ARG A 102 -0.27 -12.05 -13.90
N GLN A 103 -0.80 -13.18 -13.45
CA GLN A 103 -1.89 -13.20 -12.47
C GLN A 103 -1.53 -12.49 -11.17
N VAL A 104 -0.31 -12.70 -10.66
CA VAL A 104 0.17 -12.01 -9.45
C VAL A 104 0.32 -10.52 -9.70
N MET A 105 0.89 -10.10 -10.83
CA MET A 105 1.02 -8.67 -11.17
C MET A 105 -0.33 -8.00 -11.35
N ASP A 106 -1.27 -8.64 -12.04
CA ASP A 106 -2.65 -8.16 -12.22
C ASP A 106 -3.37 -8.07 -10.87
N ALA A 107 -3.17 -9.05 -9.97
CA ALA A 107 -3.74 -9.02 -8.63
C ALA A 107 -3.13 -7.93 -7.74
N VAL A 108 -1.80 -7.77 -7.76
CA VAL A 108 -1.09 -6.76 -6.96
C VAL A 108 -1.43 -5.36 -7.44
N SER A 109 -1.40 -5.11 -8.75
CA SER A 109 -1.83 -3.83 -9.33
C SER A 109 -3.29 -3.53 -9.00
N GLY A 110 -4.18 -4.52 -9.14
CA GLY A 110 -5.59 -4.36 -8.78
C GLY A 110 -5.80 -4.05 -7.28
N GLN A 111 -4.98 -4.58 -6.38
CA GLN A 111 -5.02 -4.23 -4.96
C GLN A 111 -4.43 -2.84 -4.70
N ALA A 112 -3.32 -2.49 -5.36
CA ALA A 112 -2.70 -1.18 -5.25
C ALA A 112 -3.67 -0.06 -5.65
N GLU A 113 -4.38 -0.22 -6.77
CA GLU A 113 -5.40 0.74 -7.22
C GLU A 113 -6.57 0.86 -6.23
N LYS A 114 -7.02 -0.24 -5.62
CA LYS A 114 -8.07 -0.21 -4.59
C LYS A 114 -7.63 0.56 -3.35
N TYR A 115 -6.41 0.29 -2.86
CA TYR A 115 -5.87 0.99 -1.70
C TYR A 115 -5.61 2.46 -2.02
N ARG A 116 -5.12 2.76 -3.22
CA ARG A 116 -4.93 4.12 -3.70
C ARG A 116 -6.24 4.90 -3.71
N ALA A 117 -7.29 4.37 -4.35
CA ALA A 117 -8.58 5.03 -4.41
C ALA A 117 -9.21 5.23 -3.02
N ALA A 118 -9.08 4.25 -2.12
CA ALA A 118 -9.54 4.36 -0.74
C ALA A 118 -8.75 5.43 0.04
N LEU A 119 -7.42 5.45 -0.10
CA LEU A 119 -6.55 6.43 0.54
C LEU A 119 -6.88 7.84 0.05
N GLU A 120 -6.95 8.04 -1.26
CA GLU A 120 -7.30 9.31 -1.89
C GLU A 120 -8.66 9.82 -1.38
N ALA A 121 -9.67 8.95 -1.34
CA ALA A 121 -10.97 9.28 -0.80
C ALA A 121 -10.89 9.74 0.67
N THR A 122 -10.14 9.04 1.51
CA THR A 122 -9.99 9.39 2.94
C THR A 122 -9.21 10.68 3.16
N LEU A 123 -8.14 10.91 2.40
CA LEU A 123 -7.31 12.12 2.50
C LEU A 123 -8.11 13.35 2.10
N VAL A 124 -8.78 13.30 0.94
CA VAL A 124 -9.66 14.38 0.47
C VAL A 124 -10.78 14.63 1.49
N ASP A 125 -11.39 13.57 2.02
CA ASP A 125 -12.46 13.69 3.01
C ASP A 125 -12.00 14.33 4.31
N ALA A 126 -10.84 13.95 4.82
CA ALA A 126 -10.27 14.51 6.04
C ALA A 126 -9.88 15.98 5.84
N ALA A 127 -9.15 16.28 4.76
CA ALA A 127 -8.72 17.63 4.44
C ALA A 127 -9.91 18.60 4.26
N LEU A 128 -10.94 18.16 3.53
CA LEU A 128 -12.15 18.96 3.33
C LEU A 128 -12.93 19.15 4.65
N THR A 129 -13.01 18.12 5.48
CA THR A 129 -13.68 18.24 6.78
C THR A 129 -12.97 19.27 7.67
N ASN A 130 -11.64 19.23 7.73
CA ASN A 130 -10.86 20.18 8.52
C ASN A 130 -11.03 21.61 8.00
N ALA A 131 -10.93 21.80 6.67
CA ALA A 131 -11.10 23.11 6.05
C ALA A 131 -12.49 23.72 6.30
N LEU A 132 -13.56 22.91 6.26
CA LEU A 132 -14.93 23.36 6.56
C LEU A 132 -15.11 23.72 8.04
N VAL A 133 -14.48 22.98 8.96
CA VAL A 133 -14.49 23.31 10.39
C VAL A 133 -13.76 24.62 10.65
N GLU A 134 -12.58 24.81 10.05
CA GLU A 134 -11.80 26.05 10.16
C GLU A 134 -12.55 27.26 9.59
N ALA A 135 -13.29 27.06 8.50
CA ALA A 135 -14.19 28.07 7.93
C ALA A 135 -15.49 28.29 8.75
N ASN A 136 -15.63 27.63 9.90
CA ASN A 136 -16.77 27.76 10.81
C ASN A 136 -18.12 27.45 10.13
N ILE A 137 -18.15 26.45 9.25
CA ILE A 137 -19.39 25.99 8.60
C ILE A 137 -20.31 25.37 9.64
N ALA A 138 -21.60 25.71 9.57
CA ALA A 138 -22.58 25.22 10.53
C ALA A 138 -22.74 23.69 10.41
N ALA A 139 -22.81 23.00 11.55
CA ALA A 139 -22.92 21.55 11.61
C ALA A 139 -24.00 20.93 10.69
N PRO A 140 -25.22 21.52 10.55
CA PRO A 140 -26.24 21.00 9.63
C PRO A 140 -25.81 21.01 8.16
N TYR A 141 -24.91 21.92 7.76
CA TYR A 141 -24.49 22.09 6.38
C TYR A 141 -23.19 21.37 6.03
N MET A 142 -22.45 20.85 7.02
CA MET A 142 -21.17 20.16 6.82
C MET A 142 -21.25 19.06 5.76
N LYS A 143 -22.30 18.22 5.81
CA LYS A 143 -22.49 17.14 4.82
C LYS A 143 -22.71 17.67 3.40
N ALA A 144 -23.48 18.73 3.26
CA ALA A 144 -23.80 19.33 1.96
C ALA A 144 -22.57 20.05 1.37
N ALA A 145 -21.92 20.91 2.16
CA ALA A 145 -20.71 21.62 1.73
C ALA A 145 -19.57 20.64 1.37
N LYS A 146 -19.42 19.55 2.15
CA LYS A 146 -18.47 18.48 1.85
C LYS A 146 -18.77 17.80 0.51
N ALA A 147 -20.03 17.48 0.23
CA ALA A 147 -20.41 16.87 -1.04
C ALA A 147 -20.16 17.80 -2.24
N MET A 148 -20.42 19.10 -2.07
CA MET A 148 -20.28 20.11 -3.12
C MET A 148 -18.83 20.29 -3.58
N HIS A 149 -17.89 20.28 -2.63
CA HIS A 149 -16.47 20.57 -2.91
C HIS A 149 -15.58 19.36 -3.06
N ARG A 150 -16.08 18.14 -2.81
CA ARG A 150 -15.26 16.91 -2.89
C ARG A 150 -14.54 16.78 -4.23
N ALA A 151 -15.26 17.01 -5.33
CA ALA A 151 -14.72 16.87 -6.69
C ALA A 151 -13.71 17.96 -7.07
N SER A 152 -13.67 19.06 -6.30
CA SER A 152 -12.72 20.17 -6.49
C SER A 152 -11.36 19.89 -5.84
N LEU A 153 -11.19 18.75 -5.16
CA LEU A 153 -9.97 18.39 -4.45
C LEU A 153 -9.38 17.10 -5.01
N THR A 154 -8.07 17.08 -5.18
CA THR A 154 -7.32 15.89 -5.61
C THR A 154 -6.09 15.70 -4.74
N VAL A 155 -5.57 14.47 -4.73
CA VAL A 155 -4.28 14.17 -4.11
C VAL A 155 -3.19 14.37 -5.16
N ILE A 156 -2.21 15.20 -4.82
CA ILE A 156 -1.00 15.44 -5.60
C ILE A 156 0.20 14.90 -4.84
N GLU A 157 1.23 14.48 -5.57
CA GLU A 157 2.52 14.11 -5.00
C GLU A 157 3.48 15.28 -5.20
N GLN A 158 4.00 15.83 -4.11
CA GLN A 158 5.00 16.89 -4.10
C GLN A 158 6.15 16.47 -3.19
N ASP A 159 7.38 16.50 -3.72
CA ASP A 159 8.60 16.17 -2.98
C ASP A 159 8.58 14.79 -2.28
N GLY A 160 7.85 13.83 -2.85
CA GLY A 160 7.69 12.48 -2.29
C GLY A 160 6.64 12.37 -1.18
N GLU A 161 5.89 13.43 -0.91
CA GLU A 161 4.76 13.45 0.02
C GLU A 161 3.42 13.62 -0.73
N PHE A 162 2.40 12.92 -0.25
CA PHE A 162 1.04 13.06 -0.76
C PHE A 162 0.32 14.20 -0.04
N GLN A 163 -0.10 15.21 -0.80
CA GLN A 163 -0.83 16.37 -0.30
C GLN A 163 -2.17 16.51 -1.03
N VAL A 164 -3.18 17.04 -0.34
CA VAL A 164 -4.47 17.36 -0.97
C VAL A 164 -4.41 18.79 -1.48
N ALA A 165 -4.78 19.01 -2.73
CA ALA A 165 -4.84 20.33 -3.35
C ALA A 165 -6.21 20.56 -4.00
N ALA A 166 -6.62 21.82 -4.05
CA ALA A 166 -7.78 22.23 -4.82
C ALA A 166 -7.41 22.37 -6.29
N VAL A 167 -8.18 21.71 -7.15
CA VAL A 167 -8.13 21.87 -8.61
C VAL A 167 -9.06 23.02 -8.96
N GLY A 168 -8.50 24.22 -9.04
CA GLY A 168 -9.21 25.39 -9.56
C GLY A 168 -9.36 25.33 -11.10
N PRO A 169 -10.24 26.16 -11.68
CA PRO A 169 -10.12 26.52 -13.10
C PRO A 169 -8.70 27.05 -13.31
N ASN A 170 -8.05 26.67 -14.40
CA ASN A 170 -6.74 27.18 -14.80
C ASN A 170 -6.80 28.71 -15.00
N ASP A 171 -6.72 29.49 -13.92
CA ASP A 171 -6.61 30.96 -13.96
C ASP A 171 -5.16 31.40 -14.28
N GLY A 172 -4.39 30.54 -14.95
CA GLY A 172 -3.01 30.82 -15.37
C GLY A 172 -2.02 31.02 -14.21
N THR A 173 -2.42 30.68 -12.99
CA THR A 173 -1.52 30.58 -11.84
C THR A 173 -1.36 29.10 -11.52
N ASP A 174 -0.18 28.54 -11.80
CA ASP A 174 0.23 27.16 -11.49
C ASP A 174 0.35 26.92 -9.97
N GLN A 175 -0.51 27.53 -9.15
CA GLN A 175 -0.52 27.36 -7.71
C GLN A 175 -1.71 26.51 -7.30
N ALA A 176 -1.44 25.23 -7.12
CA ALA A 176 -2.28 24.33 -6.35
C ALA A 176 -2.63 25.00 -5.02
N GLN A 177 -3.90 25.36 -4.82
CA GLN A 177 -4.34 25.96 -3.56
C GLN A 177 -4.52 24.88 -2.50
N THR A 178 -4.18 25.21 -1.26
CA THR A 178 -4.48 24.31 -0.14
C THR A 178 -5.99 24.21 0.06
N PRO A 179 -6.51 23.09 0.60
CA PRO A 179 -7.95 22.92 0.84
C PRO A 179 -8.52 24.00 1.76
N GLY A 180 -7.73 24.44 2.75
CA GLY A 180 -8.09 25.53 3.65
C GLY A 180 -8.25 26.86 2.90
N ALA A 181 -7.29 27.23 2.05
CA ALA A 181 -7.36 28.47 1.27
C ALA A 181 -8.56 28.47 0.30
N PHE A 182 -8.79 27.34 -0.37
CA PHE A 182 -9.92 27.17 -1.29
C PHE A 182 -11.27 27.31 -0.58
N ILE A 183 -11.47 26.60 0.53
CA ILE A 183 -12.73 26.67 1.30
C ILE A 183 -12.89 28.03 1.97
N ALA A 184 -11.82 28.67 2.43
CA ALA A 184 -11.89 30.03 2.96
C ALA A 184 -12.33 31.05 1.89
N ALA A 185 -11.82 30.93 0.66
CA ALA A 185 -12.24 31.79 -0.45
C ALA A 185 -13.73 31.60 -0.77
N TRP A 186 -14.19 30.34 -0.86
CA TRP A 186 -15.61 30.02 -1.07
C TRP A 186 -16.49 30.50 0.09
N ALA A 187 -16.12 30.24 1.34
CA ALA A 187 -16.91 30.62 2.51
C ALA A 187 -17.11 32.14 2.60
N ASN A 188 -16.13 32.93 2.12
CA ASN A 188 -16.23 34.39 2.05
C ASN A 188 -17.01 34.92 0.84
N SER A 189 -17.32 34.06 -0.15
CA SER A 189 -18.17 34.40 -1.29
C SER A 189 -19.65 34.51 -0.91
N ASP A 190 -20.47 35.09 -1.78
CA ASP A 190 -21.91 35.20 -1.54
C ASP A 190 -22.60 33.83 -1.46
N GLU A 191 -22.06 32.81 -2.13
CA GLU A 191 -22.55 31.43 -2.07
C GLU A 191 -22.23 30.77 -0.72
N GLY A 192 -20.99 30.88 -0.25
CA GLY A 192 -20.52 30.18 0.96
C GLY A 192 -20.93 30.86 2.27
N ARG A 193 -21.19 32.17 2.28
CA ARG A 193 -21.54 32.90 3.51
C ARG A 193 -22.81 32.36 4.19
N ALA A 194 -23.76 31.84 3.42
CA ALA A 194 -24.99 31.26 3.95
C ALA A 194 -24.75 29.97 4.77
N PHE A 195 -23.60 29.33 4.59
CA PHE A 195 -23.23 28.08 5.24
C PHE A 195 -22.49 28.29 6.57
N ILE A 196 -21.97 29.50 6.82
CA ILE A 196 -21.21 29.82 8.04
C ILE A 196 -22.15 29.87 9.25
N ALA A 197 -21.71 29.31 10.37
CA ALA A 197 -22.45 29.40 11.63
C ALA A 197 -22.59 30.86 12.07
N ALA A 198 -23.81 31.28 12.39
CA ALA A 198 -24.05 32.59 12.95
C ALA A 198 -23.21 32.77 14.24
N PRO A 199 -22.60 33.94 14.47
CA PRO A 199 -21.94 34.23 15.73
C PRO A 199 -22.90 33.94 16.88
N ARG A 200 -22.40 33.33 17.97
CA ARG A 200 -23.21 32.96 19.15
C ARG A 200 -24.04 34.13 19.74
N ASN A 201 -23.72 35.37 19.37
CA ASN A 201 -24.40 36.61 19.79
C ASN A 201 -24.98 37.44 18.63
N GLY A 202 -25.01 36.89 17.40
CA GLY A 202 -25.57 37.55 16.22
C GLY A 202 -27.07 37.32 16.12
N GLY A 203 -27.83 37.92 17.04
CA GLY A 203 -29.29 37.92 17.00
C GLY A 203 -29.81 38.71 15.79
N GLY A 204 -29.97 38.02 14.68
CA GLY A 204 -30.55 38.54 13.43
C GLY A 204 -31.37 37.47 12.72
N ALA A 205 -32.00 36.56 13.46
CA ALA A 205 -33.03 35.72 12.87
C ALA A 205 -34.28 36.59 12.68
N ALA A 206 -34.72 36.72 11.42
CA ALA A 206 -36.04 37.21 11.09
C ALA A 206 -37.09 36.27 11.70
N THR A 207 -37.45 36.50 12.95
CA THR A 207 -38.59 35.85 13.58
C THR A 207 -39.85 36.57 13.12
N GLY A 208 -40.54 35.95 12.17
CA GLY A 208 -41.96 36.18 12.00
C GLY A 208 -42.65 36.03 13.36
N SER A 209 -43.34 37.09 13.75
CA SER A 209 -44.54 37.12 14.58
C SER A 209 -44.74 35.89 15.49
N GLY A 210 -44.08 35.88 16.64
CA GLY A 210 -44.32 34.87 17.66
C GLY A 210 -43.53 35.18 18.92
N ALA A 211 -44.20 35.81 19.89
CA ALA A 211 -43.64 36.08 21.21
C ALA A 211 -43.16 34.76 21.85
N ALA A 212 -41.86 34.53 21.85
CA ALA A 212 -41.23 33.50 22.67
C ALA A 212 -40.72 34.16 23.95
N GLU A 213 -41.52 34.06 25.00
CA GLU A 213 -41.14 34.39 26.36
C GLU A 213 -39.86 33.63 26.75
N SER A 214 -38.81 34.39 27.07
CA SER A 214 -37.65 33.90 27.80
C SER A 214 -38.13 33.16 29.06
N ARG A 215 -37.76 31.88 29.19
CA ARG A 215 -38.12 30.98 30.31
C ARG A 215 -37.59 31.40 31.70
N ILE A 216 -37.19 32.65 31.86
CA ILE A 216 -36.82 33.23 33.16
C ILE A 216 -37.79 34.38 33.41
N PRO A 217 -38.70 34.25 34.39
CA PRO A 217 -39.64 35.31 34.75
C PRO A 217 -38.88 36.61 35.06
N ASN A 218 -39.25 37.71 34.40
CA ASN A 218 -38.57 39.00 34.58
C ASN A 218 -38.66 39.43 36.06
N PRO A 219 -37.54 39.55 36.79
CA PRO A 219 -37.59 39.75 38.23
C PRO A 219 -38.01 41.17 38.63
N TRP A 220 -38.26 42.08 37.68
CA TRP A 220 -38.86 43.41 37.91
C TRP A 220 -40.39 43.45 37.70
N ARG A 221 -41.01 42.39 37.16
CA ARG A 221 -42.48 42.30 37.07
C ARG A 221 -43.10 41.98 38.43
N ASN A 222 -44.34 42.40 38.64
CA ASN A 222 -45.03 42.20 39.92
C ASN A 222 -45.24 40.72 40.23
N GLU A 223 -45.47 39.90 39.21
CA GLU A 223 -45.74 38.45 39.36
C GLU A 223 -44.47 37.64 39.67
N SER A 224 -43.29 38.18 39.35
CA SER A 224 -42.00 37.50 39.50
C SER A 224 -40.97 38.33 40.27
N PHE A 225 -41.42 39.25 41.11
CA PHE A 225 -40.56 40.20 41.79
C PHE A 225 -39.55 39.51 42.73
N ASN A 226 -38.26 39.61 42.43
CA ASN A 226 -37.20 39.02 43.25
C ASN A 226 -35.97 39.94 43.34
N ARG A 227 -35.75 40.54 44.51
CA ARG A 227 -34.65 41.50 44.75
C ARG A 227 -33.26 40.86 44.66
N THR A 228 -33.11 39.60 45.02
CA THR A 228 -31.83 38.88 44.95
C THR A 228 -31.42 38.66 43.50
N GLU A 229 -32.36 38.25 42.65
CA GLU A 229 -32.12 38.11 41.21
C GLU A 229 -31.90 39.46 40.53
N GLN A 230 -32.63 40.51 40.94
CA GLN A 230 -32.37 41.87 40.46
C GLN A 230 -30.93 42.30 40.76
N ALA A 231 -30.44 42.06 41.98
CA ALA A 231 -29.07 42.42 42.39
C ALA A 231 -28.01 41.59 41.66
N ARG A 232 -28.27 40.29 41.45
CA ARG A 232 -27.38 39.41 40.69
C ARG A 232 -27.27 39.86 39.23
N ILE A 233 -28.40 40.09 38.57
CA ILE A 233 -28.44 40.54 37.16
C ILE A 233 -27.83 41.94 37.03
N ALA A 234 -28.09 42.86 37.96
CA ALA A 234 -27.49 44.19 37.91
C ALA A 234 -25.96 44.16 38.08
N ARG A 235 -25.40 43.18 38.81
CA ARG A 235 -23.96 42.98 38.96
C ARG A 235 -23.35 42.28 37.73
N ASP A 236 -23.98 41.22 37.25
CA ASP A 236 -23.44 40.36 36.20
C ASP A 236 -23.63 40.95 34.79
N ASP A 237 -24.78 41.60 34.55
CA ASP A 237 -25.13 42.22 33.27
C ASP A 237 -26.02 43.48 33.47
N PRO A 238 -25.39 44.66 33.65
CA PRO A 238 -26.10 45.92 33.83
C PRO A 238 -27.01 46.31 32.65
N ALA A 239 -26.68 45.89 31.41
CA ALA A 239 -27.47 46.21 30.22
C ALA A 239 -28.77 45.39 30.20
N LEU A 240 -28.69 44.11 30.56
CA LEU A 240 -29.84 43.24 30.75
C LEU A 240 -30.76 43.76 31.86
N ALA A 241 -30.19 44.18 32.99
CA ALA A 241 -30.95 44.74 34.11
C ALA A 241 -31.79 45.95 33.71
N LYS A 242 -31.21 46.90 32.97
CA LYS A 242 -31.92 48.08 32.44
C LYS A 242 -33.04 47.69 31.48
N ARG A 243 -32.79 46.74 30.58
CA ARG A 243 -33.79 46.25 29.63
C ARG A 243 -34.99 45.61 30.35
N LEU A 244 -34.73 44.79 31.36
CA LEU A 244 -35.75 44.10 32.14
C LEU A 244 -36.56 45.06 33.04
N ALA A 245 -35.90 46.02 33.67
CA ALA A 245 -36.55 47.08 34.45
C ALA A 245 -37.46 47.94 33.57
N ARG A 246 -36.98 48.35 32.38
CA ARG A 246 -37.77 49.12 31.40
C ARG A 246 -38.96 48.31 30.87
N ALA A 247 -38.77 47.04 30.57
CA ALA A 247 -39.85 46.14 30.15
C ALA A 247 -40.92 45.94 31.23
N ALA A 248 -40.58 46.14 32.51
CA ALA A 248 -41.51 46.07 33.64
C ALA A 248 -42.04 47.44 34.09
N GLY A 249 -41.70 48.54 33.41
CA GLY A 249 -42.11 49.90 33.79
C GLY A 249 -41.52 50.40 35.12
N ARG A 250 -40.39 49.84 35.55
CA ARG A 250 -39.69 50.20 36.79
C ARG A 250 -38.52 51.16 36.50
N PRO A 251 -38.15 52.02 37.47
CA PRO A 251 -36.97 52.87 37.34
C PRO A 251 -35.71 52.00 37.16
N GLU A 252 -34.79 52.47 36.33
CA GLU A 252 -33.54 51.74 36.05
C GLU A 252 -32.73 51.51 37.34
N PRO A 253 -32.16 50.31 37.53
CA PRO A 253 -31.30 50.04 38.66
C PRO A 253 -30.07 50.95 38.57
N ARG A 254 -29.77 51.66 39.67
CA ARG A 254 -28.52 52.40 39.82
C ARG A 254 -27.41 51.37 40.07
N VAL A 255 -26.44 51.34 39.17
CA VAL A 255 -25.22 50.53 39.29
C VAL A 255 -24.32 51.15 40.35
#